data_AF-A0A1Q5BG40-F1
#
_entry.id   AF-A0A1Q5BG40-F1
#
_cell.length_a   1.000
_cell.length_b   1.000
_cell.length_c   1.000
_cell.angle_alpha   90.00
_cell.angle_beta   90.00
_cell.angle_gamma   90.00
#
_symmetry.space_group_name_H-M   'P 1'
#
loop_
_entity.id
_entity.type
_entity.pdbx_description
1 polymer ?
#
loop_
_entity_poly.entity_id
_entity_poly.type
_entity_poly.pdbx_seq_one_letter_code
_entity_poly.pdbx_strand_id
1 'polypeptide(L)'
;MSARGTLRRRRFIGPAVSLSAAVALAATLSACSGDEPPRKAYTVPASLCGITVEPALVKAVLPGGDSLTSATQKPNGGTIRCNLYVDDKLVLSLAQAWWSEGKATAAVAPAYPGTKDGTMSEDERFIYSGQAGVGRTLPSCKTSEHPEQDLYTTVETRDTGIDDPEAIEKLLVAYTKAVEGSAACG
;
A
#
# COMPACT_ATOMS: atom_id res chain seq x y z
N MET A 1 -13.16 -76.50 -14.77
CA MET A 1 -14.38 -77.22 -15.17
C MET A 1 -15.43 -77.02 -14.10
N SER A 2 -16.44 -76.18 -14.36
CA SER A 2 -17.70 -76.03 -13.61
C SER A 2 -18.45 -74.88 -14.26
N ALA A 3 -19.77 -74.81 -14.44
CA ALA A 3 -20.84 -75.77 -14.65
C ALA A 3 -22.05 -74.88 -14.96
N ARG A 4 -22.94 -75.31 -15.88
CA ARG A 4 -24.35 -74.87 -16.01
C ARG A 4 -24.52 -73.41 -16.51
N GLY A 5 -25.53 -73.04 -17.28
CA GLY A 5 -26.76 -73.71 -17.65
C GLY A 5 -27.48 -72.92 -18.75
N THR A 6 -28.61 -73.47 -19.15
CA THR A 6 -29.31 -73.37 -20.43
C THR A 6 -30.36 -72.26 -20.56
N LEU A 7 -30.64 -71.89 -21.83
CA LEU A 7 -31.89 -71.33 -22.40
C LEU A 7 -32.20 -69.86 -22.02
N ARG A 8 -32.74 -68.99 -22.87
CA ARG A 8 -33.82 -69.19 -23.86
C ARG A 8 -33.86 -67.98 -24.82
N ARG A 9 -34.19 -68.24 -26.09
CA ARG A 9 -34.48 -67.25 -27.14
C ARG A 9 -35.52 -66.21 -26.70
N ARG A 10 -35.36 -64.96 -27.15
CA ARG A 10 -36.43 -64.16 -27.77
C ARG A 10 -35.82 -63.24 -28.83
N ARG A 11 -36.17 -63.48 -30.10
CA ARG A 11 -36.09 -62.48 -31.19
C ARG A 11 -37.30 -61.56 -31.02
N PHE A 12 -37.08 -60.25 -31.04
CA PHE A 12 -38.09 -59.31 -31.52
C PHE A 12 -37.40 -58.33 -32.48
N ILE A 13 -38.00 -58.24 -33.65
CA ILE A 13 -37.71 -57.37 -34.79
C ILE A 13 -38.56 -56.11 -34.57
N GLY A 14 -38.02 -54.92 -34.85
CA GLY A 14 -38.83 -53.69 -34.92
C GLY A 14 -38.02 -52.40 -34.82
N PRO A 15 -38.05 -51.51 -35.84
CA PRO A 15 -37.12 -50.38 -35.99
C PRO A 15 -37.65 -49.01 -35.54
N ALA A 16 -36.70 -48.09 -35.39
CA ALA A 16 -36.73 -46.65 -35.70
C ALA A 16 -37.45 -45.64 -34.77
N VAL A 17 -36.82 -44.43 -34.77
CA VAL A 17 -37.35 -43.10 -34.38
C VAL A 17 -37.28 -42.84 -32.85
N SER A 18 -36.72 -41.77 -32.29
CA SER A 18 -36.37 -40.43 -32.78
C SER A 18 -35.31 -39.76 -31.90
N LEU A 19 -34.70 -38.72 -32.46
CA LEU A 19 -33.82 -37.73 -31.83
C LEU A 19 -34.36 -37.18 -30.51
N SER A 20 -33.47 -37.01 -29.54
CA SER A 20 -33.50 -35.86 -28.62
C SER A 20 -32.07 -35.62 -28.10
N ALA A 21 -31.40 -34.67 -28.74
CA ALA A 21 -30.14 -34.11 -28.27
C ALA A 21 -30.41 -33.29 -27.00
N ALA A 22 -30.00 -33.81 -25.85
CA ALA A 22 -29.90 -33.02 -24.64
C ALA A 22 -28.57 -32.26 -24.67
N VAL A 23 -28.62 -31.01 -25.14
CA VAL A 23 -27.52 -30.05 -24.99
C VAL A 23 -27.42 -29.72 -23.51
N ALA A 24 -26.46 -30.34 -22.81
CA ALA A 24 -26.09 -29.90 -21.48
C ALA A 24 -25.39 -28.55 -21.62
N LEU A 25 -26.09 -27.47 -21.26
CA LEU A 25 -25.48 -26.15 -21.09
C LEU A 25 -24.49 -26.25 -19.92
N ALA A 26 -23.21 -26.38 -20.25
CA ALA A 26 -22.14 -26.07 -19.32
C ALA A 26 -22.24 -24.58 -19.02
N ALA A 27 -22.74 -24.24 -17.83
CA ALA A 27 -22.62 -22.89 -17.28
C ALA A 27 -21.13 -22.65 -17.02
N THR A 28 -20.43 -22.10 -18.01
CA THR A 28 -19.13 -21.49 -17.79
C THR A 28 -19.37 -20.30 -16.89
N LEU A 29 -19.16 -20.47 -15.59
CA LEU A 29 -18.87 -19.36 -14.70
C LEU A 29 -17.53 -18.80 -15.19
N SER A 30 -17.59 -17.93 -16.20
CA SER A 30 -16.54 -16.96 -16.45
C SER A 30 -16.49 -16.10 -15.19
N ALA A 31 -15.69 -16.52 -14.22
CA ALA A 31 -15.18 -15.65 -13.20
C ALA A 31 -14.45 -14.54 -13.97
N CYS A 32 -15.16 -13.44 -14.21
CA CYS A 32 -14.55 -12.18 -14.60
C CYS A 32 -13.59 -11.83 -13.47
N SER A 33 -12.35 -12.31 -13.59
CA SER A 33 -11.21 -11.70 -12.93
C SER A 33 -11.12 -10.32 -13.56
N GLY A 34 -11.88 -9.37 -13.02
CA GLY A 34 -11.81 -7.98 -13.44
C GLY A 34 -10.40 -7.50 -13.18
N ASP A 35 -9.71 -7.06 -14.22
CA ASP A 35 -8.41 -6.38 -14.18
C ASP A 35 -8.50 -4.98 -13.51
N GLU A 36 -9.60 -4.69 -12.81
CA GLU A 36 -9.75 -3.44 -12.09
C GLU A 36 -9.00 -3.51 -10.75
N PRO A 37 -8.19 -2.49 -10.41
CA PRO A 37 -7.56 -2.41 -9.10
C PRO A 37 -8.60 -2.56 -7.99
N PRO A 38 -8.27 -3.28 -6.90
CA PRO A 38 -9.19 -3.46 -5.79
C PRO A 38 -9.76 -2.12 -5.32
N ARG A 39 -11.08 -2.06 -5.13
CA ARG A 39 -11.77 -0.82 -4.74
C ARG A 39 -11.22 -0.28 -3.42
N LYS A 40 -10.98 1.03 -3.34
CA LYS A 40 -10.63 1.75 -2.10
C LYS A 40 -11.90 2.28 -1.42
N ALA A 41 -12.61 1.43 -0.69
CA ALA A 41 -13.94 1.70 -0.12
C ALA A 41 -13.93 2.46 1.23
N TYR A 42 -12.75 2.86 1.70
CA TYR A 42 -12.56 3.71 2.87
C TYR A 42 -12.38 5.21 2.52
N THR A 43 -12.58 6.04 3.54
CA THR A 43 -12.31 7.48 3.51
C THR A 43 -11.00 7.78 4.22
N VAL A 44 -10.13 8.55 3.57
CA VAL A 44 -8.91 9.05 4.21
C VAL A 44 -9.25 10.32 5.01
N PRO A 45 -8.93 10.40 6.31
CA PRO A 45 -9.17 11.61 7.10
C PRO A 45 -8.24 12.75 6.66
N ALA A 46 -8.67 14.00 6.85
CA ALA A 46 -7.88 15.19 6.51
C ALA A 46 -6.65 15.39 7.41
N SER A 47 -6.62 14.74 8.58
CA SER A 47 -5.47 14.74 9.48
C SER A 47 -5.03 13.31 9.74
N LEU A 48 -3.73 13.08 9.61
CA LEU A 48 -3.06 11.82 9.93
C LEU A 48 -2.17 12.05 11.13
N CYS A 49 -2.56 11.48 12.27
CA CYS A 49 -1.80 11.59 13.53
C CYS A 49 -1.44 13.04 13.91
N GLY A 50 -2.37 13.98 13.68
CA GLY A 50 -2.19 15.40 14.01
C GLY A 50 -1.54 16.25 12.91
N ILE A 51 -1.13 15.66 11.78
CA ILE A 51 -0.58 16.38 10.62
C ILE A 51 -1.64 16.43 9.51
N THR A 52 -1.96 17.62 9.04
CA THR A 52 -2.95 17.83 7.97
C THR A 52 -2.29 17.59 6.61
N VAL A 53 -2.75 16.58 5.88
CA VAL A 53 -2.26 16.23 4.54
C VAL A 53 -3.46 16.05 3.64
N GLU A 54 -3.32 16.40 2.36
CA GLU A 54 -4.40 16.22 1.39
C GLU A 54 -4.81 14.74 1.28
N PRO A 55 -6.08 14.39 1.53
CA PRO A 55 -6.54 13.00 1.51
C PRO A 55 -6.28 12.27 0.19
N ALA A 56 -6.29 12.98 -0.94
CA ALA A 56 -6.07 12.41 -2.26
C ALA A 56 -4.63 11.88 -2.44
N LEU A 57 -3.63 12.61 -1.91
CA LEU A 57 -2.22 12.20 -1.98
C LEU A 57 -1.97 10.92 -1.18
N VAL A 58 -2.56 10.84 0.01
CA VAL A 58 -2.50 9.65 0.84
C VAL A 58 -3.25 8.49 0.16
N LYS A 59 -4.45 8.74 -0.38
CA LYS A 59 -5.24 7.69 -1.03
C LYS A 59 -4.55 7.12 -2.27
N ALA A 60 -3.70 7.88 -2.96
CA ALA A 60 -2.95 7.42 -4.12
C ALA A 60 -2.02 6.23 -3.77
N VAL A 61 -1.32 6.29 -2.64
CA VAL A 61 -0.32 5.28 -2.24
C VAL A 61 -0.87 4.11 -1.43
N LEU A 62 -2.17 4.13 -1.10
CA LEU A 62 -2.83 3.05 -0.34
C LEU A 62 -3.41 1.98 -1.29
N PRO A 63 -3.42 0.69 -0.90
CA PRO A 63 -4.05 -0.38 -1.68
C PRO A 63 -5.58 -0.33 -1.55
N GLY A 64 -6.30 -1.12 -2.35
CA GLY A 64 -7.75 -1.31 -2.11
C GLY A 64 -8.05 -2.01 -0.80
N GLY A 65 -9.29 -1.89 -0.35
CA GLY A 65 -9.78 -2.42 0.92
C GLY A 65 -11.03 -1.69 1.41
N ASP A 66 -11.56 -2.14 2.54
CA ASP A 66 -12.87 -1.72 3.05
C ASP A 66 -12.77 -0.72 4.21
N SER A 67 -11.72 -0.83 5.02
CA SER A 67 -11.55 -0.06 6.24
C SER A 67 -10.17 0.62 6.30
N LEU A 68 -10.10 1.77 6.98
CA LEU A 68 -8.86 2.49 7.22
C LEU A 68 -8.79 2.89 8.70
N THR A 69 -7.71 2.49 9.36
CA THR A 69 -7.39 2.95 10.73
C THR A 69 -6.00 3.56 10.77
N SER A 70 -5.72 4.32 11.83
CA SER A 70 -4.39 4.92 12.03
C SER A 70 -3.96 4.79 13.49
N ALA A 71 -2.65 4.68 13.71
CA ALA A 71 -2.07 4.62 15.05
C ALA A 71 -0.78 5.44 15.10
N THR A 72 -0.65 6.25 16.15
CA THR A 72 0.59 6.98 16.45
C THR A 72 1.47 6.17 17.40
N GLN A 73 2.76 6.11 17.10
CA GLN A 73 3.78 5.45 17.92
C GLN A 73 4.94 6.43 18.18
N LYS A 74 5.59 6.30 19.34
CA LYS A 74 6.77 7.09 19.72
C LYS A 74 7.93 6.14 20.06
N PRO A 75 8.61 5.56 19.05
CA PRO A 75 9.52 4.44 19.27
C PRO A 75 10.78 4.80 20.09
N ASN A 76 11.32 6.02 19.97
CA ASN A 76 12.50 6.49 20.70
C ASN A 76 12.79 7.97 20.37
N GLY A 77 13.67 8.61 21.15
CA GLY A 77 14.52 9.72 20.70
C GLY A 77 13.87 10.88 19.95
N GLY A 78 12.60 11.21 20.23
CA GLY A 78 11.85 12.25 19.50
C GLY A 78 11.23 11.79 18.18
N THR A 79 11.38 10.52 17.80
CA THR A 79 10.71 9.93 16.65
C THR A 79 9.20 9.83 16.91
N ILE A 80 8.40 10.34 15.98
CA ILE A 80 6.95 10.13 15.93
C ILE A 80 6.65 9.36 14.65
N ARG A 81 5.89 8.26 14.77
CA ARG A 81 5.48 7.43 13.63
C ARG A 81 3.96 7.36 13.57
N CYS A 82 3.40 7.58 12.39
CA CYS A 82 2.00 7.40 12.08
C CYS A 82 1.85 6.21 11.13
N ASN A 83 1.25 5.13 11.63
CA ASN A 83 0.96 3.94 10.84
C ASN A 83 -0.49 3.97 10.38
N LEU A 84 -0.74 3.67 9.11
CA LEU A 84 -2.08 3.48 8.56
C LEU A 84 -2.26 2.00 8.21
N TYR A 85 -3.45 1.51 8.53
CA TYR A 85 -3.82 0.12 8.29
C TYR A 85 -5.05 0.06 7.41
N VAL A 86 -4.97 -0.70 6.33
CA VAL A 86 -6.13 -1.06 5.50
C VAL A 86 -6.46 -2.51 5.80
N ASP A 87 -7.70 -2.74 6.25
CA ASP A 87 -8.18 -4.07 6.67
C ASP A 87 -7.20 -4.76 7.63
N ASP A 88 -6.81 -4.01 8.67
CA ASP A 88 -5.88 -4.39 9.75
C ASP A 88 -4.44 -4.71 9.30
N LYS A 89 -4.09 -4.50 8.03
CA LYS A 89 -2.72 -4.65 7.52
C LYS A 89 -2.02 -3.30 7.46
N LEU A 90 -0.80 -3.24 7.99
CA LEU A 90 0.03 -2.03 7.91
C LEU A 90 0.44 -1.79 6.45
N VAL A 91 -0.01 -0.67 5.89
CA VAL A 91 0.20 -0.37 4.46
C VAL A 91 0.98 0.92 4.21
N LEU A 92 0.99 1.85 5.18
CA LEU A 92 1.72 3.10 5.08
C LEU A 92 2.26 3.49 6.46
N SER A 93 3.53 3.86 6.52
CA SER A 93 4.19 4.42 7.68
C SER A 93 4.73 5.81 7.32
N LEU A 94 4.21 6.83 7.99
CA LEU A 94 4.77 8.18 7.98
C LEU A 94 5.58 8.37 9.25
N ALA A 95 6.75 9.01 9.19
CA ALA A 95 7.51 9.30 10.40
C ALA A 95 8.13 10.69 10.39
N GLN A 96 8.41 11.19 11.59
CA GLN A 96 9.19 12.36 11.90
C GLN A 96 10.34 11.87 12.78
N ALA A 97 11.59 12.15 12.43
CA ALA A 97 12.75 11.69 13.17
C ALA A 97 13.83 12.76 13.23
N TRP A 98 14.38 12.97 14.42
CA TRP A 98 15.45 13.92 14.66
C TRP A 98 16.81 13.26 14.42
N TRP A 99 17.61 13.86 13.54
CA TRP A 99 18.96 13.43 13.22
C TRP A 99 19.95 14.50 13.63
N SER A 100 21.22 14.13 13.88
CA SER A 100 22.27 15.13 14.10
C SER A 100 22.24 16.18 13.00
N GLU A 101 22.41 17.45 13.38
CA GLU A 101 22.38 18.57 12.45
C GLU A 101 23.38 18.42 11.30
N GLY A 102 23.01 18.94 10.12
CA GLY A 102 23.87 19.07 8.96
C GLY A 102 24.02 17.80 8.13
N LYS A 103 23.29 16.72 8.44
CA LYS A 103 23.31 15.51 7.62
C LYS A 103 22.68 15.77 6.25
N ALA A 104 23.34 15.35 5.18
CA ALA A 104 22.72 15.37 3.86
C ALA A 104 21.57 14.34 3.81
N THR A 105 20.51 14.62 3.05
CA THR A 105 19.40 13.67 2.84
C THR A 105 19.92 12.32 2.34
N ALA A 106 20.94 12.31 1.48
CA ALA A 106 21.65 11.11 1.00
C ALA A 106 22.34 10.29 2.10
N ALA A 107 22.78 10.92 3.18
CA ALA A 107 23.38 10.22 4.31
C ALA A 107 22.32 9.62 5.25
N VAL A 108 21.12 10.21 5.29
CA VAL A 108 20.01 9.77 6.15
C VAL A 108 19.16 8.70 5.47
N ALA A 109 18.93 8.81 4.16
CA ALA A 109 18.04 7.93 3.42
C ALA A 109 18.31 6.44 3.64
N PRO A 110 19.56 5.92 3.61
CA PRO A 110 19.83 4.49 3.78
C PRO A 110 19.39 3.88 5.12
N ALA A 111 19.05 4.71 6.12
CA ALA A 111 18.50 4.24 7.39
C ALA A 111 17.05 3.74 7.28
N TYR A 112 16.35 4.05 6.18
CA TYR A 112 14.96 3.70 5.96
C TYR A 112 14.82 2.67 4.83
N PRO A 113 14.01 1.60 5.01
CA PRO A 113 13.77 0.63 3.96
C PRO A 113 13.23 1.27 2.68
N GLY A 114 13.62 0.73 1.53
CA GLY A 114 13.10 1.14 0.22
C GLY A 114 13.72 2.41 -0.39
N THR A 115 14.69 3.06 0.25
CA THR A 115 15.26 4.34 -0.22
C THR A 115 16.61 4.23 -0.92
N LYS A 116 17.24 3.05 -0.88
CA LYS A 116 18.64 2.84 -1.29
C LYS A 116 18.95 3.26 -2.74
N ASP A 117 17.99 3.08 -3.63
CA ASP A 117 18.10 3.40 -5.06
C ASP A 117 17.14 4.54 -5.45
N GLY A 118 16.79 5.40 -4.49
CA GLY A 118 15.88 6.52 -4.70
C GLY A 118 16.48 7.66 -5.52
N THR A 119 15.60 8.38 -6.22
CA THR A 119 15.90 9.62 -6.93
C THR A 119 16.07 10.76 -5.94
N MET A 120 17.13 11.56 -6.10
CA MET A 120 17.34 12.80 -5.36
C MET A 120 16.62 13.95 -6.06
N SER A 121 15.90 14.80 -5.30
CA SER A 121 15.32 16.03 -5.81
C SER A 121 16.38 17.08 -6.17
N GLU A 122 16.05 18.03 -7.05
CA GLU A 122 16.98 19.10 -7.46
C GLU A 122 17.47 19.97 -6.30
N ASP A 123 16.64 20.16 -5.27
CA ASP A 123 16.98 20.92 -4.07
C ASP A 123 17.71 20.09 -2.99
N GLU A 124 18.00 18.81 -3.29
CA GLU A 124 18.66 17.83 -2.42
C GLU A 124 17.94 17.55 -1.09
N ARG A 125 16.72 18.04 -0.93
CA ARG A 125 15.93 17.88 0.30
C ARG A 125 15.19 16.56 0.36
N PHE A 126 15.01 15.88 -0.77
CA PHE A 126 14.19 14.68 -0.85
C PHE A 126 14.93 13.57 -1.58
N ILE A 127 14.83 12.35 -1.04
CA ILE A 127 15.14 11.11 -1.75
C ILE A 127 13.90 10.26 -1.76
N TYR A 128 13.50 9.75 -2.91
CA TYR A 128 12.29 8.93 -3.05
C TYR A 128 12.46 7.81 -4.08
N SER A 129 11.80 6.70 -3.83
CA SER A 129 11.62 5.56 -4.72
C SER A 129 10.12 5.32 -4.89
N GLY A 130 9.73 4.26 -5.60
CA GLY A 130 8.31 3.95 -5.74
C GLY A 130 7.63 3.38 -4.49
N GLN A 131 8.37 3.11 -3.42
CA GLN A 131 7.81 2.60 -2.15
C GLN A 131 8.14 3.44 -0.93
N ALA A 132 9.19 4.25 -0.98
CA ALA A 132 9.62 4.99 0.19
C ALA A 132 10.29 6.32 -0.16
N GLY A 133 10.35 7.22 0.81
CA GLY A 133 11.14 8.43 0.67
C GLY A 133 11.43 9.12 1.99
N VAL A 134 12.42 9.99 1.95
CA VAL A 134 12.93 10.77 3.07
C VAL A 134 13.03 12.22 2.66
N GLY A 135 12.45 13.10 3.47
CA GLY A 135 12.49 14.54 3.28
C GLY A 135 13.21 15.22 4.44
N ARG A 136 14.04 16.22 4.14
CA ARG A 136 14.61 17.12 5.15
C ARG A 136 13.73 18.36 5.25
N THR A 137 13.35 18.74 6.47
CA THR A 137 12.62 19.99 6.69
C THR A 137 13.52 21.21 6.43
N LEU A 138 12.92 22.39 6.30
CA LEU A 138 13.65 23.65 6.22
C LEU A 138 14.57 23.85 7.42
N PRO A 139 15.72 24.53 7.26
CA PRO A 139 16.65 24.83 8.37
C PRO A 139 16.02 25.65 9.50
N SER A 140 14.91 26.35 9.23
CA SER A 140 14.13 27.09 10.22
C SER A 140 13.28 26.20 11.13
N CYS A 141 13.05 24.93 10.76
CA CYS A 141 12.39 23.97 11.62
C CYS A 141 13.35 23.57 12.75
N LYS A 142 13.23 24.25 13.89
CA LYS A 142 14.08 24.06 15.06
C LYS A 142 13.22 24.09 16.31
N THR A 143 13.58 23.29 17.30
CA THR A 143 12.91 23.26 18.61
C THR A 143 13.94 23.30 19.73
N SER A 144 13.55 23.80 20.89
CA SER A 144 14.39 23.79 22.08
C SER A 144 14.64 22.37 22.64
N GLU A 145 13.77 21.42 22.31
CA GLU A 145 13.92 20.00 22.67
C GLU A 145 15.01 19.30 21.85
N HIS A 146 15.27 19.79 20.63
CA HIS A 146 16.19 19.19 19.66
C HIS A 146 17.15 20.24 19.05
N PRO A 147 17.97 20.93 19.87
CA PRO A 147 18.72 22.12 19.43
C PRO A 147 19.85 21.84 18.44
N GLU A 148 20.46 20.66 18.50
CA GLU A 148 21.60 20.23 17.65
C GLU A 148 21.16 19.19 16.61
N GLN A 149 19.87 19.18 16.28
CA GLN A 149 19.28 18.20 15.38
C GLN A 149 18.48 18.88 14.27
N ASP A 150 18.36 18.16 13.16
CA ASP A 150 17.49 18.49 12.04
C ASP A 150 16.35 17.47 11.97
N LEU A 151 15.15 17.95 11.64
CA LEU A 151 13.99 17.09 11.47
C LEU A 151 13.94 16.51 10.06
N TYR A 152 13.72 15.20 9.99
CA TYR A 152 13.46 14.48 8.74
C TYR A 152 12.09 13.85 8.81
N THR A 153 11.42 13.80 7.67
CA THR A 153 10.18 13.09 7.47
C THR A 153 10.40 11.87 6.60
N THR A 154 9.58 10.85 6.78
CA THR A 154 9.60 9.67 5.91
C THR A 154 8.21 9.25 5.49
N VAL A 155 8.14 8.66 4.30
CA VAL A 155 6.99 7.94 3.75
C VAL A 155 7.48 6.54 3.40
N GLU A 156 6.76 5.50 3.81
CA GLU A 156 7.10 4.10 3.52
C GLU A 156 5.80 3.30 3.31
N THR A 157 5.57 2.79 2.11
CA THR A 157 4.51 1.82 1.84
C THR A 157 4.97 0.41 2.18
N ARG A 158 4.04 -0.45 2.59
CA ARG A 158 4.31 -1.84 2.94
C ARG A 158 3.26 -2.77 2.37
N ASP A 159 3.71 -3.82 1.70
CA ASP A 159 2.87 -4.90 1.17
C ASP A 159 1.65 -4.41 0.37
N THR A 160 1.75 -3.24 -0.27
CA THR A 160 0.65 -2.60 -1.01
C THR A 160 0.59 -3.07 -2.47
N GLY A 161 1.71 -3.60 -2.99
CA GLY A 161 1.88 -3.85 -4.42
C GLY A 161 1.97 -2.58 -5.28
N ILE A 162 2.00 -1.39 -4.66
CA ILE A 162 2.13 -0.11 -5.33
C ILE A 162 3.61 0.26 -5.40
N ASP A 163 4.08 0.55 -6.61
CA ASP A 163 5.43 1.02 -6.92
C ASP A 163 5.28 2.26 -7.81
N ASP A 164 5.16 3.43 -7.18
CA ASP A 164 4.83 4.69 -7.86
C ASP A 164 5.68 5.84 -7.27
N PRO A 165 6.85 6.14 -7.86
CA PRO A 165 7.77 7.14 -7.32
C PRO A 165 7.19 8.54 -7.34
N GLU A 166 6.34 8.86 -8.32
CA GLU A 166 5.70 10.18 -8.41
C GLU A 166 4.67 10.37 -7.29
N ALA A 167 3.87 9.34 -6.97
CA ALA A 167 2.93 9.39 -5.87
C ALA A 167 3.65 9.48 -4.51
N ILE A 168 4.74 8.74 -4.32
CA ILE A 168 5.56 8.81 -3.11
C ILE A 168 6.20 10.19 -2.96
N GLU A 169 6.79 10.74 -4.02
CA GLU A 169 7.37 12.10 -4.01
C GLU A 169 6.32 13.13 -3.59
N LYS A 170 5.16 13.16 -4.26
CA LYS A 170 4.09 14.13 -3.96
C LYS A 170 3.63 14.03 -2.51
N LEU A 171 3.41 12.82 -2.00
CA LEU A 171 3.03 12.62 -0.62
C LEU A 171 4.13 13.05 0.36
N LEU A 172 5.39 12.70 0.07
CA LEU A 172 6.53 13.05 0.89
C LEU A 172 6.71 14.57 0.99
N VAL A 173 6.69 15.28 -0.14
CA VAL A 173 6.80 16.74 -0.18
C VAL A 173 5.66 17.39 0.59
N ALA A 174 4.42 16.95 0.35
CA ALA A 174 3.24 17.49 1.04
C ALA A 174 3.28 17.24 2.56
N TYR A 175 3.64 16.03 2.98
CA TYR A 175 3.77 15.68 4.38
C TYR A 175 4.89 16.48 5.07
N THR A 176 6.03 16.63 4.41
CA THR A 176 7.15 17.43 4.93
C THR A 176 6.76 18.88 5.14
N LYS A 177 6.09 19.49 4.14
CA LYS A 177 5.57 20.85 4.26
C LYS A 177 4.52 20.99 5.37
N ALA A 178 3.68 19.98 5.55
CA ALA A 178 2.69 19.98 6.62
C ALA A 178 3.35 19.89 8.02
N VAL A 179 4.42 19.11 8.15
CA VAL A 179 5.23 19.04 9.38
C VAL A 179 5.92 20.39 9.66
N GLU A 180 6.47 21.04 8.63
CA GLU A 180 7.07 22.38 8.75
C GLU A 180 6.11 23.46 9.24
N GLY A 181 4.82 23.35 8.89
CA GLY A 181 3.77 24.25 9.36
C GLY A 181 3.11 23.82 10.68
N SER A 182 3.63 22.80 11.35
CA SER A 182 3.06 22.24 12.57
C SER A 182 3.90 22.61 13.81
N ALA A 183 3.35 22.34 14.99
CA ALA A 183 4.05 22.52 16.27
C ALA A 183 5.35 21.69 16.40
N ALA A 184 5.60 20.72 15.50
CA ALA A 184 6.87 20.00 15.46
C ALA A 184 8.07 20.90 15.10
N CYS A 185 7.82 22.05 14.46
CA CYS A 185 8.85 22.99 14.01
C CYS A 185 8.82 24.35 14.71
N GLY A 186 8.04 24.50 15.79
CA GLY A 186 7.91 25.75 16.58
C GLY A 186 6.51 26.33 16.56
#